data_AF-A0A9Y2NDM2-F1
#
_entry.id   AF-A0A9Y2NDM2-F1
#
_cell.length_a   1.000
_cell.length_b   1.000
_cell.length_c   1.000
_cell.angle_alpha   90.00
_cell.angle_beta   90.00
_cell.angle_gamma   90.00
#
_symmetry.space_group_name_H-M   'P 1'
#
loop_
_entity.id
_entity.type
_entity.pdbx_description
1 polymer ?
#
loop_
_entity_poly.entity_id
_entity_poly.type
_entity_poly.pdbx_seq_one_letter_code
_entity_poly.pdbx_strand_id
1 'polypeptide(L)'
;MRVGTRLRTAAGVLLIESVDGLEPGDITVADARRAGMGTLDELLDSLAGHDGDIFRIGVRFDGADPRVTLRASPTLSKEDLDAVLTRLDRASRHGRWTHRTLRLIADHPGLRAAALAEMAGGPTAAFKIDVRKLKEMGLTESLDVGYRISPRGTVVLTELDSSTNEE
;
A
#
# COMPACT_ATOMS: atom_id res chain seq x y z
N MET A 1 -11.31 -13.78 -6.56
CA MET A 1 -11.26 -12.40 -7.09
C MET A 1 -12.58 -12.12 -7.82
N ARG A 2 -13.10 -10.89 -7.85
CA ARG A 2 -14.42 -10.61 -8.48
C ARG A 2 -14.32 -9.49 -9.52
N VAL A 3 -15.14 -9.56 -10.56
CA VAL A 3 -15.32 -8.44 -11.51
C VAL A 3 -15.72 -7.18 -10.75
N GLY A 4 -15.18 -6.03 -11.16
CA GLY A 4 -15.33 -4.74 -10.49
C GLY A 4 -14.35 -4.50 -9.34
N THR A 5 -13.53 -5.49 -8.97
CA THR A 5 -12.48 -5.29 -7.96
C THR A 5 -11.44 -4.30 -8.49
N ARG A 6 -11.07 -3.31 -7.67
CA ARG A 6 -9.93 -2.42 -7.94
C ARG A 6 -8.70 -2.91 -7.19
N LEU A 7 -7.65 -3.27 -7.92
CA LEU A 7 -6.36 -3.66 -7.38
C LEU A 7 -5.38 -2.50 -7.48
N ARG A 8 -4.65 -2.23 -6.40
CA ARG A 8 -3.54 -1.26 -6.42
C ARG A 8 -2.25 -1.99 -6.72
N THR A 9 -1.56 -1.57 -7.76
CA THR A 9 -0.28 -2.13 -8.21
C THR A 9 0.77 -1.02 -8.33
N ALA A 10 2.03 -1.38 -8.58
CA ALA A 10 3.08 -0.40 -8.85
C ALA A 10 2.80 0.45 -10.10
N ALA A 11 2.05 -0.07 -11.07
CA ALA A 11 1.66 0.66 -12.28
C ALA A 11 0.48 1.62 -12.06
N GLY A 12 -0.20 1.55 -10.91
CA GLY A 12 -1.42 2.29 -10.60
C GLY A 12 -2.59 1.38 -10.24
N VAL A 13 -3.81 1.87 -10.40
CA VAL A 13 -5.03 1.10 -10.12
C VAL A 13 -5.44 0.30 -11.34
N LEU A 14 -5.64 -1.00 -11.17
CA LEU A 14 -6.21 -1.88 -12.19
C LEU A 14 -7.64 -2.26 -11.78
N LEU A 15 -8.57 -2.19 -12.73
CA LEU A 15 -9.92 -2.72 -12.59
C LEU A 15 -9.97 -4.14 -13.16
N ILE A 16 -10.57 -5.06 -12.42
CA ILE A 16 -10.89 -6.38 -12.93
C ILE A 16 -12.17 -6.31 -13.76
N GLU A 17 -12.03 -6.50 -15.06
CA GLU A 17 -13.12 -6.39 -16.04
C GLU A 17 -13.79 -7.74 -16.32
N SER A 18 -13.02 -8.84 -16.30
CA SER A 18 -13.57 -10.19 -16.45
C SER A 18 -12.81 -11.19 -15.58
N VAL A 19 -13.51 -12.27 -15.22
CA VAL A 19 -12.94 -13.44 -14.56
C VAL A 19 -13.65 -14.65 -15.16
N ASP A 20 -12.98 -15.34 -16.07
CA ASP A 20 -13.55 -16.41 -16.87
C ASP A 20 -12.80 -17.71 -16.58
N GLY A 21 -13.51 -18.77 -16.21
CA GLY A 21 -12.89 -20.10 -16.01
C GLY A 21 -12.48 -20.71 -17.35
N LEU A 22 -11.30 -21.30 -17.40
CA LEU A 22 -10.74 -21.97 -18.58
C LEU A 22 -10.33 -23.40 -18.24
N GLU A 23 -10.55 -24.30 -19.19
CA GLU A 23 -9.88 -25.60 -19.20
C GLU A 23 -8.46 -25.45 -19.77
N PRO A 24 -7.49 -26.28 -19.35
CA PRO A 24 -6.12 -26.23 -19.87
C PRO A 24 -6.04 -26.32 -21.41
N GLY A 25 -6.96 -27.08 -22.03
CA GLY A 25 -7.03 -27.24 -23.48
C GLY A 25 -7.54 -26.02 -24.25
N ASP A 26 -8.18 -25.06 -23.57
CA ASP A 26 -8.73 -23.84 -24.18
C ASP A 26 -7.72 -22.67 -24.17
N ILE A 27 -6.55 -22.89 -23.57
CA ILE A 27 -5.48 -21.89 -23.50
C ILE A 27 -4.81 -21.77 -24.87
N THR A 28 -4.79 -20.55 -25.40
CA THR A 28 -4.28 -20.28 -26.75
C THR A 28 -2.91 -19.59 -26.72
N VAL A 29 -2.21 -19.63 -27.86
CA VAL A 29 -0.99 -18.83 -28.07
C VAL A 29 -1.26 -17.32 -27.89
N ALA A 30 -2.48 -16.86 -28.17
CA ALA A 30 -2.85 -15.46 -27.96
C ALA A 30 -2.93 -15.11 -26.46
N ASP A 31 -3.35 -16.05 -25.61
CA ASP A 31 -3.35 -15.89 -24.16
C ASP A 31 -1.94 -15.79 -23.60
N ALA A 32 -1.03 -16.67 -24.07
CA ALA A 32 0.38 -16.61 -23.71
C ALA A 32 0.98 -15.23 -24.00
N ARG A 33 0.77 -14.72 -25.22
CA ARG A 33 1.25 -13.38 -25.60
C ARG A 33 0.66 -12.26 -24.74
N ARG A 34 -0.64 -12.33 -24.42
CA ARG A 34 -1.31 -11.35 -23.55
C ARG A 34 -0.83 -11.41 -22.11
N ALA A 35 -0.46 -12.60 -21.63
CA ALA A 35 0.14 -12.81 -20.32
C ALA A 35 1.63 -12.39 -20.25
N GLY A 36 2.24 -12.04 -21.40
CA GLY A 36 3.65 -11.66 -21.49
C GLY A 36 4.60 -12.84 -21.70
N MET A 37 4.08 -14.03 -21.99
CA MET A 37 4.86 -15.23 -22.30
C MET A 37 5.16 -15.32 -23.80
N GLY A 38 6.32 -15.90 -24.15
CA GLY A 38 6.77 -16.08 -25.52
C GLY A 38 6.08 -17.25 -26.23
N THR A 39 5.69 -18.30 -25.51
CA THR A 39 5.08 -19.52 -26.07
C THR A 39 3.92 -20.04 -25.22
N LEU A 40 3.10 -20.92 -25.82
CA LEU A 40 2.01 -21.61 -25.09
C LEU A 40 2.57 -22.55 -24.01
N ASP A 41 3.64 -23.28 -24.33
CA ASP A 41 4.28 -24.19 -23.37
C ASP A 41 4.81 -23.44 -22.15
N GLU A 42 5.42 -22.26 -22.34
CA GLU A 42 5.89 -21.42 -21.23
C GLU A 42 4.74 -20.99 -20.30
N LEU A 43 3.57 -20.66 -20.86
CA LEU A 43 2.39 -20.36 -20.08
C LEU A 43 1.88 -21.62 -19.34
N LEU A 44 1.77 -22.76 -20.02
CA LEU A 44 1.30 -24.01 -19.42
C LEU A 44 2.23 -24.50 -18.30
N ASP A 45 3.54 -24.44 -18.51
CA ASP A 45 4.55 -24.81 -17.52
C ASP A 45 4.44 -23.93 -16.27
N SER A 46 4.18 -22.63 -16.44
CA SER A 46 3.95 -21.71 -15.31
C SER A 46 2.73 -22.08 -14.47
N LEU A 47 1.71 -22.69 -15.10
CA LEU A 47 0.48 -23.13 -14.45
C LEU A 47 0.62 -24.54 -13.84
N ALA A 48 1.40 -25.43 -14.46
CA ALA A 48 1.54 -26.84 -14.07
C ALA A 48 2.01 -27.07 -12.62
N GLY A 49 2.69 -26.08 -12.01
CA GLY A 49 3.10 -26.13 -10.61
C GLY A 49 2.01 -25.78 -9.58
N HIS A 50 0.77 -25.53 -10.03
CA HIS A 50 -0.31 -25.03 -9.18
C HIS A 50 -1.54 -25.94 -9.30
N ASP A 51 -2.04 -26.44 -8.16
CA ASP A 51 -3.32 -27.16 -8.10
C ASP A 51 -4.49 -26.17 -8.14
N GLY A 52 -5.49 -26.41 -9.01
CA GLY A 52 -6.76 -25.68 -9.03
C GLY A 52 -7.31 -25.34 -10.41
N ASP A 53 -8.43 -24.62 -10.43
CA ASP A 53 -9.07 -24.16 -11.66
C ASP A 53 -8.30 -23.00 -12.29
N ILE A 54 -8.22 -22.97 -13.62
CA ILE A 54 -7.55 -21.91 -14.38
C ILE A 54 -8.55 -20.81 -14.69
N PHE A 55 -8.13 -19.55 -14.53
CA PHE A 55 -8.96 -18.39 -14.85
C PHE A 55 -8.22 -17.42 -15.78
N ARG A 56 -8.90 -16.95 -16.82
CA ARG A 56 -8.51 -15.77 -17.59
C ARG A 56 -9.06 -14.53 -16.89
N ILE A 57 -8.17 -13.63 -16.50
CA ILE A 57 -8.54 -12.39 -15.80
C ILE A 57 -8.26 -11.20 -16.73
N GLY A 58 -9.32 -10.53 -17.18
CA GLY A 58 -9.22 -9.27 -17.91
C GLY A 58 -8.98 -8.11 -16.95
N VAL A 59 -7.95 -7.30 -17.21
CA VAL A 59 -7.63 -6.11 -16.41
C VAL A 59 -7.50 -4.87 -17.28
N ARG A 60 -8.00 -3.73 -16.79
CA ARG A 60 -7.80 -2.42 -17.41
C ARG A 60 -7.18 -1.45 -16.42
N PHE A 61 -6.32 -0.58 -16.93
CA PHE A 61 -5.83 0.56 -16.17
C PHE A 61 -6.97 1.52 -15.81
N ASP A 62 -7.20 1.73 -14.51
CA ASP A 62 -8.28 2.54 -13.94
C ASP A 62 -7.78 3.85 -13.31
N GLY A 63 -6.51 4.20 -13.55
CA GLY A 63 -5.91 5.47 -13.16
C GLY A 63 -4.62 5.32 -12.34
N ALA A 64 -3.92 6.44 -12.14
CA ALA A 64 -2.73 6.49 -11.30
C ALA A 64 -3.08 6.14 -9.84
N ASP A 65 -2.11 5.62 -9.07
CA ASP A 65 -2.31 5.38 -7.64
C ASP A 65 -2.60 6.73 -6.94
N PRO A 66 -3.79 6.90 -6.33
CA PRO A 66 -4.18 8.16 -5.69
C PRO A 66 -3.18 8.62 -4.63
N ARG A 67 -2.44 7.69 -4.01
CA ARG A 67 -1.44 7.99 -2.99
C ARG A 67 -0.27 8.78 -3.53
N VAL A 68 0.07 8.65 -4.81
CA VAL A 68 1.17 9.41 -5.43
C VAL A 68 0.84 10.90 -5.41
N THR A 69 -0.36 11.27 -5.88
CA THR A 69 -0.85 12.65 -5.84
C THR A 69 -0.98 13.15 -4.40
N LEU A 70 -1.51 12.31 -3.49
CA LEU A 70 -1.68 12.70 -2.09
C LEU A 70 -0.34 13.00 -1.39
N ARG A 71 0.72 12.22 -1.66
CA ARG A 71 2.06 12.43 -1.06
C ARG A 71 2.76 13.68 -1.56
N ALA A 72 2.57 13.99 -2.85
CA ALA A 72 3.20 15.12 -3.52
C ALA A 72 2.48 16.45 -3.22
N SER A 73 1.19 16.43 -2.87
CA SER A 73 0.44 17.63 -2.48
C SER A 73 0.69 17.97 -1.01
N PRO A 74 1.40 19.08 -0.70
CA PRO A 74 1.55 19.55 0.68
C PRO A 74 0.27 20.22 1.20
N THR A 75 -0.68 20.54 0.30
CA THR A 75 -1.95 21.16 0.64
C THR A 75 -2.93 20.13 1.22
N LEU A 76 -3.39 20.43 2.44
CA LEU A 76 -4.34 19.67 3.23
C LEU A 76 -5.30 20.65 3.91
N SER A 77 -6.59 20.31 3.98
CA SER A 77 -7.44 20.86 5.03
C SER A 77 -6.92 20.32 6.37
N LYS A 78 -6.25 21.18 7.13
CA LYS A 78 -5.65 20.85 8.43
C LYS A 78 -6.64 20.15 9.36
N GLU A 79 -7.89 20.59 9.35
CA GLU A 79 -8.98 20.08 10.18
C GLU A 79 -9.36 18.62 9.88
N ASP A 80 -9.44 18.24 8.60
CA ASP A 80 -9.82 16.88 8.23
C ASP A 80 -8.74 15.88 8.61
N LEU A 81 -7.47 16.24 8.47
CA LEU A 81 -6.38 15.32 8.78
C LEU A 81 -6.20 15.15 10.30
N ASP A 82 -6.26 16.24 11.07
CA ASP A 82 -6.18 16.15 12.52
C ASP A 82 -7.34 15.32 13.10
N ALA A 83 -8.57 15.52 12.61
CA ALA A 83 -9.71 14.71 12.99
C ALA A 83 -9.51 13.21 12.69
N VAL A 84 -8.90 12.88 11.54
CA VAL A 84 -8.61 11.49 11.16
C VAL A 84 -7.51 10.88 12.03
N LEU A 85 -6.41 11.59 12.26
CA LEU A 85 -5.31 11.10 13.10
C LEU A 85 -5.76 10.91 14.56
N THR A 86 -6.48 11.89 15.10
CA THR A 86 -7.09 11.80 16.43
C THR A 86 -8.04 10.61 16.53
N ARG A 87 -8.85 10.34 15.50
CA ARG A 87 -9.72 9.16 15.47
C ARG A 87 -8.93 7.85 15.45
N LEU A 88 -7.84 7.78 14.69
CA LEU A 88 -6.96 6.61 14.64
C LEU A 88 -6.27 6.34 15.97
N ASP A 89 -5.86 7.40 16.66
CA ASP A 89 -5.24 7.31 17.98
C ASP A 89 -6.25 6.90 19.05
N ARG A 90 -7.47 7.47 19.04
CA ARG A 90 -8.55 7.10 19.99
C ARG A 90 -9.04 5.66 19.81
N ALA A 91 -9.01 5.14 18.58
CA ALA A 91 -9.38 3.76 18.31
C ALA A 91 -8.29 2.74 18.69
N SER A 92 -7.08 3.21 18.99
CA SER A 92 -5.95 2.35 19.35
C SER A 92 -6.00 1.91 20.80
N ARG A 93 -5.66 0.63 21.04
CA ARG A 93 -5.49 0.09 22.39
C ARG A 93 -4.13 0.39 23.01
N HIS A 94 -3.19 0.92 22.23
CA HIS A 94 -1.81 1.19 22.64
C HIS A 94 -1.47 2.69 22.59
N GLY A 95 -2.47 3.55 22.75
CA GLY A 95 -2.32 5.01 22.86
C GLY A 95 -2.12 5.73 21.52
N ARG A 96 -1.75 7.02 21.63
CA ARG A 96 -1.50 7.91 20.47
C ARG A 96 -0.25 7.45 19.73
N TRP A 97 -0.44 6.70 18.66
CA TRP A 97 0.63 6.04 17.91
C TRP A 97 1.01 6.81 16.66
N THR A 98 0.12 7.62 16.11
CA THR A 98 0.32 8.27 14.80
C THR A 98 1.52 9.22 14.82
N HIS A 99 1.55 10.16 15.77
CA HIS A 99 2.65 11.12 15.95
C HIS A 99 3.98 10.41 16.21
N ARG A 100 4.02 9.52 17.21
CA ARG A 100 5.21 8.73 17.54
C ARG A 100 5.75 7.96 16.34
N THR A 101 4.88 7.35 15.53
CA THR A 101 5.28 6.58 14.35
C THR A 101 5.83 7.47 13.24
N LEU A 102 5.20 8.62 13.00
CA LEU A 102 5.69 9.59 12.02
C LEU A 102 7.07 10.13 12.42
N ARG A 103 7.26 10.48 13.70
CA ARG A 103 8.55 10.89 14.27
C ARG A 103 9.62 9.81 14.09
N LEU A 104 9.33 8.56 14.48
CA LEU A 104 10.24 7.42 14.35
C LEU A 104 10.70 7.19 12.91
N ILE A 105 9.81 7.33 11.93
CA ILE A 105 10.14 7.17 10.51
C ILE A 105 10.95 8.37 9.99
N ALA A 106 10.66 9.58 10.48
CA ALA A 106 11.40 10.78 10.11
C ALA A 106 12.84 10.76 10.63
N ASP A 107 13.04 10.28 11.86
CA ASP A 107 14.36 10.22 12.52
C ASP A 107 15.23 9.07 12.00
N HIS A 108 14.60 8.01 11.47
CA HIS A 108 15.29 6.80 11.01
C HIS A 108 14.86 6.36 9.60
N PRO A 109 15.06 7.22 8.56
CA PRO A 109 14.68 6.87 7.19
C PRO A 109 15.47 5.66 6.70
N GLY A 110 14.78 4.71 6.06
CA GLY A 110 15.38 3.48 5.55
C GLY A 110 15.63 2.40 6.61
N LEU A 111 15.32 2.65 7.88
CA LEU A 111 15.45 1.62 8.92
C LEU A 111 14.38 0.53 8.74
N ARG A 112 14.81 -0.73 8.84
CA ARG A 112 13.96 -1.91 8.70
C ARG A 112 12.81 -1.88 9.71
N ALA A 113 11.62 -2.26 9.25
CA ALA A 113 10.38 -2.20 10.03
C ALA A 113 10.46 -2.91 11.39
N ALA A 114 11.23 -4.00 11.50
CA ALA A 114 11.40 -4.72 12.76
C ALA A 114 12.12 -3.88 13.82
N ALA A 115 13.17 -3.14 13.43
CA ALA A 115 13.90 -2.26 14.35
C ALA A 115 13.05 -1.05 14.75
N LEU A 116 12.30 -0.47 13.81
CA LEU A 116 11.35 0.60 14.13
C LEU A 116 10.25 0.11 15.09
N ALA A 117 9.75 -1.11 14.92
CA ALA A 117 8.74 -1.70 15.79
C ALA A 117 9.27 -1.96 17.21
N GLU A 118 10.53 -2.40 17.32
CA GLU A 118 11.23 -2.56 18.60
C GLU A 118 11.36 -1.22 19.33
N MET A 119 11.79 -0.16 18.63
CA MET A 119 11.80 1.20 19.18
C MET A 119 10.40 1.72 19.52
N ALA A 120 9.38 1.29 18.78
CA ALA A 120 7.97 1.55 19.06
C ALA A 120 7.42 0.72 20.24
N GLY A 121 8.18 -0.23 20.77
CA GLY A 121 7.78 -1.09 21.90
C GLY A 121 6.66 -2.07 21.54
N GLY A 122 6.56 -2.50 20.28
CA GLY A 122 5.45 -3.33 19.82
C GLY A 122 5.82 -4.37 18.76
N PRO A 123 4.90 -5.30 18.45
CA PRO A 123 5.15 -6.33 17.44
C PRO A 123 5.32 -5.73 16.05
N THR A 124 6.25 -6.28 15.26
CA THR A 124 6.50 -5.82 13.87
C THR A 124 5.25 -5.84 13.00
N ALA A 125 4.37 -6.83 13.17
CA ALA A 125 3.13 -6.93 12.40
C ALA A 125 2.16 -5.78 12.69
N ALA A 126 1.99 -5.41 13.97
CA ALA A 126 1.16 -4.27 14.37
C ALA A 126 1.73 -2.97 13.83
N PHE A 127 3.04 -2.75 13.97
CA PHE A 127 3.71 -1.59 13.40
C PHE A 127 3.51 -1.47 11.89
N LYS A 128 3.63 -2.58 11.14
CA LYS A 128 3.38 -2.58 9.68
C LYS A 128 1.93 -2.24 9.33
N ILE A 129 0.95 -2.61 10.16
CA ILE A 129 -0.46 -2.23 9.96
C ILE A 129 -0.63 -0.72 10.12
N ASP A 130 -0.02 -0.17 11.15
CA ASP A 130 -0.06 1.27 11.46
C ASP A 130 0.62 2.10 10.37
N VAL A 131 1.83 1.71 9.95
CA VAL A 131 2.50 2.34 8.81
C VAL A 131 1.68 2.24 7.53
N ARG A 132 0.95 1.14 7.31
CA ARG A 132 0.04 1.02 6.15
C ARG A 132 -1.09 2.05 6.22
N LYS A 133 -1.71 2.29 7.38
CA LYS A 133 -2.73 3.33 7.53
C LYS A 133 -2.17 4.71 7.17
N LEU A 134 -0.98 5.06 7.68
CA LEU A 134 -0.28 6.32 7.36
C LEU A 134 0.06 6.41 5.86
N LYS A 135 0.47 5.29 5.25
CA LYS A 135 0.79 5.17 3.83
C LYS A 135 -0.42 5.47 2.94
N GLU A 136 -1.60 4.97 3.32
CA GLU A 136 -2.86 5.22 2.61
C GLU A 136 -3.30 6.69 2.66
N MET A 137 -2.95 7.40 3.73
CA MET A 137 -3.16 8.84 3.85
C MET A 137 -2.08 9.67 3.13
N GLY A 138 -1.13 9.01 2.47
CA GLY A 138 -0.03 9.66 1.78
C GLY A 138 0.96 10.34 2.72
N LEU A 139 1.11 9.89 3.97
CA LEU A 139 2.04 10.48 4.95
C LEU A 139 3.42 9.81 4.93
N THR A 140 3.49 8.54 4.52
CA THR A 140 4.74 7.76 4.48
C THR A 140 4.93 7.08 3.13
N GLU A 141 6.19 6.76 2.82
CA GLU A 141 6.62 6.05 1.63
C GLU A 141 7.35 4.77 2.01
N SER A 142 7.08 3.69 1.25
CA SER A 142 7.83 2.44 1.39
C SER A 142 9.05 2.52 0.50
N LEU A 143 10.19 2.09 1.04
CA LEU A 143 11.44 1.91 0.32
C LEU A 143 11.70 0.42 0.14
N ASP A 144 12.75 0.07 -0.61
CA ASP A 144 13.22 -1.32 -0.70
C ASP A 144 13.57 -1.88 0.69
N VAL A 145 14.14 -1.02 1.55
CA VAL A 145 14.37 -1.29 2.96
C VAL A 145 13.76 -0.17 3.79
N GLY A 146 12.76 -0.51 4.62
CA GLY A 146 12.17 0.42 5.57
C GLY A 146 11.21 1.44 4.95
N TYR A 147 11.15 2.60 5.59
CA TYR A 147 10.19 3.66 5.25
C TYR A 147 10.88 5.03 5.27
N ARG A 148 10.25 6.01 4.64
CA ARG A 148 10.54 7.44 4.84
C ARG A 148 9.25 8.23 4.98
N ILE A 149 9.35 9.42 5.56
CA ILE A 149 8.25 10.38 5.56
C ILE A 149 8.10 10.99 4.16
N SER A 150 6.86 11.23 3.74
CA SER A 150 6.57 11.94 2.49
C SER A 150 6.60 13.47 2.70
N PRO A 151 6.66 14.29 1.63
CA PRO A 151 6.55 15.75 1.76
C PRO A 151 5.31 16.19 2.56
N ARG A 152 4.16 15.58 2.27
CA ARG A 152 2.92 15.77 3.03
C ARG A 152 3.09 15.36 4.50
N GLY A 153 3.70 14.21 4.76
CA GLY A 153 3.96 13.72 6.11
C GLY A 153 4.82 14.67 6.93
N THR A 154 5.81 15.31 6.31
CA THR A 154 6.68 16.30 6.98
C THR A 154 5.87 17.48 7.49
N VAL A 155 5.00 18.08 6.65
CA VAL A 155 4.11 19.18 7.06
C VAL A 155 3.27 18.77 8.27
N VAL A 156 2.68 17.58 8.21
CA VAL A 156 1.82 17.04 9.27
C VAL A 156 2.60 16.82 10.56
N LEU A 157 3.81 16.27 10.48
CA LEU A 157 4.66 16.06 11.65
C LEU A 157 5.04 17.39 12.30
N THR A 158 5.42 18.41 11.51
CA THR A 158 5.74 19.75 12.01
C THR A 158 4.54 20.38 12.75
N GLU A 159 3.34 20.25 12.21
CA GLU A 159 2.12 20.75 12.88
C GLU A 159 1.89 20.02 14.21
N LEU A 160 1.98 18.69 14.23
CA LEU A 160 1.81 17.91 15.46
C LEU A 160 2.86 18.23 16.53
N ASP A 161 4.11 18.48 16.11
CA ASP A 161 5.17 18.92 17.01
C ASP A 161 4.90 20.30 17.61
N SER A 162 4.33 21.21 16.82
CA SER A 162 3.96 22.54 17.32
C SER A 162 2.84 22.49 18.35
N SER A 163 1.83 21.63 18.14
CA SER A 163 0.72 21.46 19.09
C SER A 163 1.10 20.70 20.36
N THR A 164 2.16 19.88 20.32
CA THR A 164 2.66 19.15 21.51
C THR A 164 3.49 20.05 22.43
N ASN A 165 4.04 21.16 21.92
CA ASN A 165 4.80 22.13 22.72
C ASN A 165 3.93 23.18 23.43
N GLU A 166 2.61 23.21 23.15
CA GLU A 166 1.65 24.14 23.76
C GLU A 166 0.80 23.51 24.89
N GLU A 167 0.97 22.21 25.18
CA GLU A 167 0.38 21.50 26.34
C GLU A 167 1.40 21.26 27.46
#